data_AF-A0AA86T869-F1
#
_entry.id   AF-A0AA86T869-F1
#
_cell.length_a   1.000
_cell.length_b   1.000
_cell.length_c   1.000
_cell.angle_alpha   90.00
_cell.angle_beta   90.00
_cell.angle_gamma   90.00
#
_symmetry.space_group_name_H-M   'P 1'
#
loop_
_entity.id
_entity.type
_entity.pdbx_description
1 polymer ?
#
loop_
_entity_poly.entity_id
_entity_poly.type
_entity_poly.pdbx_seq_one_letter_code
_entity_poly.pdbx_strand_id
1 'polypeptide(L)'
;MRKHFSLALALFASTVMTAGCTNYYRVTDPASGKSYYSTEVKETGKGGAVKIKDAKTGSTVTLQSSEVKEISEEEYKAGIARQSGSAK
;
A
#
# COMPACT_ATOMS: atom_id res chain seq x y z
N MET A 1 29.89 27.29 -36.35
CA MET A 1 28.42 27.42 -36.17
C MET A 1 27.79 26.04 -36.00
N ARG A 2 27.14 25.83 -34.84
CA ARG A 2 25.91 25.03 -34.67
C ARG A 2 25.95 23.54 -35.12
N LYS A 3 26.74 22.69 -34.45
CA LYS A 3 26.49 21.22 -34.46
C LYS A 3 26.43 20.58 -33.07
N HIS A 4 26.53 21.37 -32.00
CA HIS A 4 26.21 20.92 -30.64
C HIS A 4 24.72 21.12 -30.29
N PHE A 5 23.93 21.66 -31.22
CA PHE A 5 22.50 21.95 -31.05
C PHE A 5 21.58 20.78 -31.46
N SER A 6 22.11 19.56 -31.54
CA SER A 6 21.34 18.36 -31.91
C SER A 6 21.66 17.14 -31.06
N LEU A 7 22.48 17.26 -30.02
CA LEU A 7 22.80 16.17 -29.10
C LEU A 7 22.46 16.50 -27.64
N ALA A 8 21.50 17.41 -27.43
CA ALA A 8 20.95 17.74 -26.12
C ALA A 8 19.46 17.35 -25.98
N LEU A 9 18.88 16.71 -27.01
CA LEU A 9 17.45 16.36 -27.06
C LEU A 9 17.17 14.86 -26.84
N ALA A 10 18.20 14.03 -26.73
CA ALA A 10 18.06 12.57 -26.63
C ALA A 10 18.09 12.04 -25.17
N LEU A 11 17.79 12.88 -24.17
CA LEU A 11 17.92 12.51 -22.76
C LEU A 11 16.63 12.60 -21.92
N PHE A 12 15.45 12.88 -22.51
CA PHE A 12 14.31 13.29 -21.69
C PHE A 12 12.94 12.71 -22.05
N ALA A 13 12.82 11.43 -22.44
CA ALA A 13 11.48 10.92 -22.76
C ALA A 13 11.26 9.42 -22.55
N SER A 14 11.84 8.79 -21.52
CA SER A 14 11.46 7.41 -21.19
C SER A 14 11.64 7.11 -19.70
N THR A 15 11.05 7.92 -18.84
CA THR A 15 10.66 7.44 -17.51
C THR A 15 9.18 7.13 -17.59
N VAL A 16 8.87 5.94 -18.11
CA VAL A 16 7.52 5.37 -18.06
C VAL A 16 7.17 5.27 -16.59
N MET A 17 6.23 6.11 -16.19
CA MET A 17 5.58 6.07 -14.90
C MET A 17 4.95 4.68 -14.77
N THR A 18 5.62 3.77 -14.09
CA THR A 18 5.00 2.51 -13.66
C THR A 18 3.97 2.90 -12.60
N ALA A 19 2.77 3.27 -13.05
CA ALA A 19 1.57 3.21 -12.23
C ALA A 19 1.37 1.72 -11.94
N GLY A 20 2.09 1.22 -10.94
CA GLY A 20 1.89 -0.13 -10.44
C GLY A 20 0.43 -0.20 -10.00
N CYS A 21 -0.34 -1.11 -10.58
CA CYS A 21 -1.64 -1.49 -10.09
C CYS A 21 -1.46 -1.93 -8.63
N THR A 22 -1.60 -0.97 -7.73
CA THR A 22 -1.42 -1.18 -6.30
C THR A 22 -2.79 -1.60 -5.80
N ASN A 23 -2.93 -2.87 -5.45
CA ASN A 23 -4.14 -3.33 -4.81
C ASN A 23 -4.14 -2.87 -3.36
N TYR A 24 -5.31 -2.49 -2.87
CA TYR A 24 -5.48 -2.02 -1.50
C TYR A 24 -6.23 -3.07 -0.70
N TYR A 25 -5.72 -3.39 0.47
CA TYR A 25 -6.28 -4.42 1.34
C TYR A 25 -6.64 -3.83 2.69
N ARG A 26 -7.82 -4.19 3.16
CA ARG A 26 -8.25 -4.03 4.53
C ARG A 26 -8.13 -5.38 5.24
N VAL A 27 -7.33 -5.42 6.29
CA VAL A 27 -7.15 -6.61 7.11
C VAL A 27 -7.74 -6.35 8.48
N THR A 28 -8.80 -7.08 8.81
CA THR A 28 -9.45 -6.95 10.12
C THR A 28 -9.00 -8.09 11.01
N ASP A 29 -8.47 -7.75 12.18
CA ASP A 29 -8.13 -8.71 13.22
C ASP A 29 -9.41 -9.04 14.02
N PRO A 30 -10.00 -10.25 13.89
CA PRO A 30 -11.20 -10.63 14.63
C PRO A 30 -10.91 -10.77 16.14
N ALA A 31 -9.65 -10.97 16.54
CA ALA A 31 -9.29 -11.12 17.95
C ALA A 31 -9.38 -9.78 18.71
N SER A 32 -8.91 -8.68 18.12
CA SER A 32 -8.91 -7.35 18.76
C SER A 32 -9.99 -6.41 18.19
N GLY A 33 -10.66 -6.78 17.10
CA GLY A 33 -11.59 -5.91 16.36
C GLY A 33 -10.91 -4.75 15.61
N LYS A 34 -9.59 -4.77 15.48
CA LYS A 34 -8.81 -3.70 14.82
C LYS A 34 -8.74 -3.93 13.32
N SER A 35 -9.05 -2.90 12.55
CA SER A 35 -8.77 -2.90 11.10
C SER A 35 -7.40 -2.30 10.82
N TYR A 36 -6.71 -2.89 9.85
CA TYR A 36 -5.43 -2.46 9.34
C TYR A 36 -5.54 -2.29 7.84
N TYR A 37 -4.77 -1.36 7.31
CA TYR A 37 -4.80 -1.01 5.89
C TYR A 37 -3.39 -1.21 5.34
N SER A 38 -3.27 -2.10 4.35
CA SER A 38 -2.00 -2.43 3.71
C SER A 38 -2.19 -2.54 2.20
N THR A 39 -1.18 -2.16 1.43
CA THR A 39 -1.14 -2.40 -0.03
C THR A 39 -0.56 -3.77 -0.37
N GLU A 40 0.02 -4.45 0.63
CA GLU A 40 0.62 -5.77 0.48
C GLU A 40 0.22 -6.66 1.65
N VAL A 41 -0.20 -7.89 1.35
CA VAL A 41 -0.48 -8.91 2.35
C VAL A 41 0.41 -10.11 2.06
N LYS A 42 1.27 -10.46 3.03
CA LYS A 42 2.17 -11.62 2.91
C LYS A 42 1.72 -12.69 3.88
N GLU A 43 1.21 -13.80 3.35
CA GLU A 43 0.90 -14.97 4.16
C GLU A 43 2.17 -15.54 4.78
N THR A 44 2.18 -15.83 6.07
CA THR A 44 3.38 -16.32 6.77
C THR A 44 3.48 -17.84 6.78
N GLY A 45 2.58 -18.55 6.11
CA GLY A 45 2.61 -20.01 5.94
C GLY A 45 1.40 -20.76 6.53
N LYS A 46 1.59 -22.07 6.76
CA LYS A 46 0.57 -23.02 7.27
C LYS A 46 0.02 -22.54 8.62
N GLY A 47 -1.17 -21.95 8.61
CA GLY A 47 -1.83 -21.47 9.83
C GLY A 47 -2.78 -20.28 9.62
N GLY A 48 -2.85 -19.69 8.42
CA GLY A 48 -3.74 -18.56 8.15
C GLY A 48 -3.25 -17.22 8.72
N ALA A 49 -2.01 -17.20 9.23
CA ALA A 49 -1.37 -15.98 9.69
C ALA A 49 -0.89 -15.14 8.50
N VAL A 50 -1.14 -13.84 8.56
CA VAL A 50 -0.73 -12.86 7.54
C VAL A 50 0.12 -11.78 8.16
N LYS A 51 1.18 -11.42 7.46
CA LYS A 51 2.06 -10.30 7.77
C LYS A 51 1.71 -9.16 6.83
N ILE A 52 1.32 -8.05 7.43
CA ILE A 52 0.93 -6.83 6.75
C ILE A 52 1.79 -5.68 7.20
N LYS A 53 1.97 -4.70 6.32
CA LYS A 53 2.60 -3.43 6.67
C LYS A 53 1.50 -2.41 6.87
N ASP A 54 1.27 -2.02 8.12
CA ASP A 54 0.30 -0.99 8.43
C ASP A 54 0.74 0.34 7.80
N ALA A 55 -0.07 0.87 6.90
CA ALA A 55 0.29 2.09 6.18
C ALA A 55 0.15 3.36 7.01
N LYS A 56 -0.61 3.31 8.12
CA LYS A 56 -0.73 4.43 9.05
C LYS A 56 0.57 4.66 9.82
N THR A 57 1.14 3.61 10.38
CA THR A 57 2.32 3.66 11.27
C THR A 57 3.60 3.25 10.58
N GLY A 58 3.53 2.59 9.42
CA GLY A 58 4.66 1.94 8.76
C GLY A 58 5.12 0.65 9.44
N SER A 59 4.46 0.22 10.51
CA SER A 59 4.86 -0.95 11.29
C SER A 59 4.45 -2.24 10.59
N THR A 60 5.30 -3.26 10.69
CA THR A 60 4.95 -4.60 10.22
C THR A 60 4.21 -5.34 11.34
N VAL A 61 3.01 -5.80 11.06
CA VAL A 61 2.15 -6.51 12.01
C VAL A 61 1.91 -7.91 11.47
N THR A 62 2.07 -8.91 12.34
CA THR A 62 1.72 -10.30 12.04
C THR A 62 0.42 -10.63 12.75
N LEU A 63 -0.64 -10.91 11.99
CA LEU A 63 -1.95 -11.31 12.50
C LEU A 63 -2.09 -12.82 12.31
N GLN A 64 -2.44 -13.52 13.39
CA GLN A 64 -2.59 -14.98 13.39
C GLN A 64 -3.93 -15.44 12.81
N SER A 65 -4.96 -14.61 12.95
CA SER A 65 -6.26 -14.77 12.31
C SER A 65 -6.66 -13.40 11.79
N SER A 66 -7.11 -13.33 10.55
CA SER A 66 -7.34 -12.04 9.89
C SER A 66 -8.30 -12.22 8.73
N GLU A 67 -9.26 -11.31 8.63
CA GLU A 67 -10.14 -11.22 7.49
C GLU A 67 -9.54 -10.20 6.51
N VAL A 68 -8.99 -10.71 5.41
CA VAL A 68 -8.37 -9.91 4.35
C VAL A 68 -9.42 -9.63 3.29
N LYS A 69 -9.73 -8.36 3.07
CA LYS A 69 -10.66 -7.90 2.04
C LYS A 69 -9.96 -6.90 1.13
N GLU A 70 -9.97 -7.16 -0.17
CA GLU A 70 -9.55 -6.18 -1.16
C GLU A 70 -10.58 -5.05 -1.23
N ILE A 71 -10.10 -3.83 -1.26
CA ILE A 71 -10.89 -2.60 -1.27
C ILE A 71 -10.34 -1.63 -2.31
N SER A 72 -11.15 -0.66 -2.70
CA SER A 72 -10.72 0.43 -3.58
C SER A 72 -9.77 1.40 -2.86
N GLU A 73 -8.97 2.13 -3.63
CA GLU A 73 -8.06 3.17 -3.10
C GLU A 73 -8.80 4.20 -2.23
N GLU A 74 -9.99 4.61 -2.66
CA GLU A 74 -10.84 5.57 -1.95
C GLU A 74 -11.24 5.07 -0.55
N GLU A 75 -11.67 3.82 -0.44
CA GLU A 75 -12.01 3.15 0.83
C GLU A 75 -10.78 3.02 1.72
N TYR A 76 -9.62 2.76 1.12
CA TYR A 76 -8.36 2.64 1.83
C TYR A 76 -7.93 3.96 2.44
N LYS A 77 -7.94 5.04 1.64
CA LYS A 77 -7.62 6.40 2.08
C LYS A 77 -8.62 6.88 3.12
N ALA A 78 -9.92 6.64 2.92
CA ALA A 78 -10.96 6.98 3.88
C ALA A 78 -10.79 6.22 5.19
N GLY A 79 -10.43 4.93 5.13
CA GLY A 79 -10.15 4.08 6.28
C GLY A 79 -8.96 4.55 7.10
N ILE A 80 -7.83 4.82 6.43
CA ILE A 80 -6.64 5.39 7.09
C ILE A 80 -6.96 6.75 7.69
N ALA A 81 -7.64 7.64 6.96
CA ALA A 81 -8.01 8.96 7.46
C ALA A 81 -8.90 8.87 8.71
N ARG A 82 -9.91 7.99 8.71
CA ARG A 82 -10.78 7.71 9.88
C ARG A 82 -9.98 7.18 11.07
N GLN A 83 -9.08 6.24 10.83
CA GLN A 83 -8.22 5.65 11.87
C GLN A 83 -7.17 6.63 12.42
N SER A 84 -6.84 7.66 11.65
CA SER A 84 -5.95 8.77 12.04
C SER A 84 -6.69 9.86 12.80
N GLY A 85 -7.98 10.06 12.49
CA GLY A 85 -8.84 11.10 13.06
C GLY A 85 -9.43 10.79 14.45
N SER A 86 -9.28 9.57 14.97
CA SER A 86 -9.75 9.23 16.35
C SER A 86 -8.84 9.74 17.47
N ALA A 87 -7.87 10.62 17.19
CA ALA A 87 -7.27 11.46 18.20
C ALA A 87 -8.11 12.75 18.33
N LYS A 88 -9.23 12.67 19.05
CA LYS A 88 -9.93 13.85 19.54
C LYS A 88 -10.35 13.64 20.98
#